data_AF-A0A941I883-F1
#
_entry.id   AF-A0A941I883-F1
#
_cell.length_a   1.000
_cell.length_b   1.000
_cell.length_c   1.000
_cell.angle_alpha   90.00
_cell.angle_beta   90.00
_cell.angle_gamma   90.00
#
_symmetry.space_group_name_H-M   'P 1'
#
loop_
_entity.id
_entity.type
_entity.pdbx_description
1 polymer ?
#
loop_
_entity_poly.entity_id
_entity_poly.type
_entity_poly.pdbx_seq_one_letter_code
_entity_poly.pdbx_strand_id
1 'polypeptide(L)'
;VPSLPFSRNDEGLAACDVAIVSLASGMKGLGVPSKAYFSLAADKPILVVGDEGSELELLVAEHPDVGWYCDSANINELAGLIDEICAQDLNTYVLKPRSLVIEKFDYKVAIN
;
A
#
# COMPACT_ATOMS: atom_id res chain seq x y z
N VAL A 1 17.35 -6.03 12.09
CA VAL A 1 17.49 -7.10 11.07
C VAL A 1 18.37 -6.59 9.95
N PRO A 2 19.31 -7.39 9.43
CA PRO A 2 20.12 -7.01 8.27
C PRO A 2 19.23 -6.82 7.04
N SER A 3 19.65 -5.96 6.09
CA SER A 3 18.92 -5.77 4.84
C SER A 3 18.88 -7.06 4.03
N LEU A 4 17.71 -7.36 3.45
CA LEU A 4 17.57 -8.45 2.49
C LEU A 4 18.16 -8.02 1.14
N PRO A 5 18.85 -8.93 0.43
CA PRO A 5 19.24 -8.67 -0.95
C PRO A 5 18.00 -8.56 -1.84
N PHE A 6 18.08 -7.79 -2.93
CA PHE A 6 16.95 -7.54 -3.82
C PHE A 6 16.28 -8.82 -4.35
N SER A 7 17.07 -9.88 -4.57
CA SER A 7 16.58 -11.18 -5.02
C SER A 7 15.67 -11.91 -4.01
N ARG A 8 15.57 -11.41 -2.79
CA ARG A 8 14.75 -11.93 -1.69
C ARG A 8 13.72 -10.90 -1.21
N ASN A 9 13.41 -9.89 -2.02
CA ASN A 9 12.42 -8.87 -1.68
C ASN A 9 11.01 -9.48 -1.49
N ASP A 10 10.70 -10.52 -2.25
CA ASP A 10 9.47 -11.29 -2.13
C ASP A 10 9.30 -11.88 -0.73
N GLU A 11 10.36 -12.39 -0.12
CA GLU A 11 10.32 -12.88 1.27
C GLU A 11 9.97 -11.76 2.26
N GLY A 12 10.59 -10.58 2.08
CA GLY A 12 10.34 -9.43 2.94
C GLY A 12 8.90 -8.91 2.81
N LEU A 13 8.39 -8.84 1.58
CA LEU A 13 7.01 -8.43 1.31
C LEU A 13 6.00 -9.48 1.81
N ALA A 14 6.29 -10.77 1.64
CA ALA A 14 5.40 -11.85 2.07
C ALA A 14 5.30 -11.97 3.60
N ALA A 15 6.31 -11.51 4.33
CA ALA A 15 6.43 -11.67 5.78
C ALA A 15 5.57 -10.70 6.62
N CYS A 16 4.89 -9.71 6.02
CA CYS A 16 3.98 -8.82 6.73
C CYS A 16 2.51 -9.11 6.43
N ASP A 17 1.62 -8.64 7.30
CA ASP A 17 0.18 -8.64 7.08
C ASP A 17 -0.27 -7.38 6.34
N VAL A 18 0.33 -6.23 6.64
CA VAL A 18 0.07 -4.92 6.01
C VAL A 18 1.40 -4.24 5.69
N ALA A 19 1.51 -3.63 4.50
CA ALA A 19 2.69 -2.87 4.09
C ALA A 19 2.46 -1.37 4.26
N ILE A 20 3.38 -0.66 4.92
CA ILE A 20 3.29 0.80 5.08
C ILE A 20 4.04 1.49 3.95
N VAL A 21 3.37 2.43 3.27
CA VAL A 21 3.96 3.26 2.21
C VAL A 21 3.84 4.73 2.61
N SER A 22 4.93 5.29 3.12
CA SER A 22 5.02 6.71 3.45
C SER A 22 5.57 7.52 2.28
N LEU A 23 4.89 8.61 1.93
CA LEU A 23 5.36 9.63 1.01
C LEU A 23 5.93 10.80 1.81
N ALA A 24 7.07 11.34 1.39
CA ALA A 24 7.56 12.59 1.93
C ALA A 24 6.64 13.74 1.49
N SER A 25 6.53 14.78 2.32
CA SER A 25 5.73 15.94 1.97
C SER A 25 6.26 16.61 0.69
N GLY A 26 5.35 17.06 -0.16
CA GLY A 26 5.62 17.63 -1.48
C GLY A 26 5.88 16.59 -2.57
N MET A 27 5.68 15.30 -2.32
CA MET A 27 5.89 14.23 -3.34
C MET A 27 4.69 13.95 -4.24
N LYS A 28 3.55 14.62 -4.00
CA LYS A 28 2.38 14.59 -4.88
C LYS A 28 2.77 14.97 -6.31
N GLY A 29 2.38 14.15 -7.29
CA GLY A 29 2.63 14.44 -8.71
C GLY A 29 4.05 14.13 -9.19
N LEU A 30 4.94 13.63 -8.33
CA LEU A 30 6.36 13.44 -8.63
C LEU A 30 6.84 11.99 -8.49
N GLY A 31 6.11 11.15 -7.75
CA GLY A 31 6.53 9.80 -7.40
C GLY A 31 5.88 8.72 -8.26
N VAL A 32 6.71 7.79 -8.78
CA VAL A 32 6.18 6.49 -9.24
C VAL A 32 5.90 5.62 -8.00
N PRO A 33 4.69 5.08 -7.82
CA PRO A 33 4.30 4.34 -6.61
C PRO A 33 4.87 2.91 -6.57
N SER A 34 6.16 2.73 -6.87
CA SER A 34 6.81 1.42 -7.02
C SER A 34 6.72 0.54 -5.77
N LYS A 35 6.81 1.12 -4.58
CA LYS A 35 6.69 0.38 -3.30
C LYS A 35 5.27 -0.13 -3.06
N ALA A 36 4.25 0.64 -3.47
CA ALA A 36 2.87 0.22 -3.38
C ALA A 36 2.60 -0.93 -4.35
N TYR A 37 3.01 -0.81 -5.62
CA TYR A 37 2.80 -1.88 -6.60
C TYR A 37 3.45 -3.20 -6.21
N PHE A 38 4.67 -3.19 -5.64
CA PHE A 38 5.29 -4.42 -5.16
C PHE A 38 4.52 -5.06 -4.00
N SER A 39 4.02 -4.25 -3.06
CA SER A 39 3.23 -4.75 -1.93
C SER A 39 1.89 -5.33 -2.40
N LEU A 40 1.17 -4.60 -3.25
CA LEU A 40 -0.10 -5.03 -3.82
C LEU A 40 0.07 -6.31 -4.67
N ALA A 41 1.14 -6.40 -5.46
CA ALA A 41 1.44 -7.60 -6.25
C ALA A 41 1.77 -8.82 -5.37
N ALA A 42 2.37 -8.61 -4.20
CA ALA A 42 2.58 -9.63 -3.18
C ALA A 42 1.32 -9.97 -2.37
N ASP A 43 0.15 -9.46 -2.81
CA ASP A 43 -1.15 -9.61 -2.15
C ASP A 43 -1.18 -9.05 -0.72
N LYS A 44 -0.42 -7.95 -0.51
CA LYS A 44 -0.36 -7.26 0.77
C LYS A 44 -1.13 -5.94 0.69
N PRO A 45 -2.12 -5.72 1.56
CA PRO A 45 -2.79 -4.44 1.63
C PRO A 45 -1.83 -3.36 2.14
N ILE A 46 -2.11 -2.11 1.77
CA ILE A 46 -1.23 -0.98 2.05
C ILE A 46 -1.85 -0.01 3.05
N LEU A 47 -1.03 0.51 3.96
CA LEU A 47 -1.34 1.72 4.72
C LEU A 47 -0.51 2.87 4.13
N VAL A 48 -1.17 3.77 3.42
CA VAL A 48 -0.55 4.93 2.80
C VAL A 48 -0.52 6.07 3.81
N VAL A 49 0.65 6.69 3.96
CA VAL A 49 0.82 7.93 4.75
C VAL A 49 1.39 8.99 3.82
N GLY A 50 0.65 10.06 3.54
CA GLY A 50 1.11 11.06 2.56
C GLY A 50 0.21 12.28 2.49
N ASP A 51 0.58 13.24 1.63
CA ASP A 51 -0.22 14.46 1.44
C ASP A 51 -1.55 14.16 0.73
N GLU A 52 -2.54 15.00 1.01
CA GLU A 52 -3.85 14.97 0.35
C GLU A 52 -3.76 15.22 -1.17
N GLY A 53 -4.57 14.51 -1.93
CA GLY A 53 -4.59 14.33 -3.37
C GLY A 53 -3.34 13.65 -3.95
N SER A 54 -2.56 12.92 -3.14
CA SER A 54 -1.48 12.09 -3.68
C SER A 54 -2.03 10.94 -4.52
N GLU A 55 -1.25 10.45 -5.48
CA GLU A 55 -1.66 9.35 -6.36
C GLU A 55 -2.02 8.07 -5.57
N LEU A 56 -1.36 7.87 -4.42
CA LEU A 56 -1.62 6.72 -3.56
C LEU A 56 -2.88 6.89 -2.71
N GLU A 57 -3.23 8.10 -2.30
CA GLU A 57 -4.54 8.35 -1.71
C GLU A 57 -5.64 8.07 -2.72
N LEU A 58 -5.53 8.61 -3.94
CA LEU A 58 -6.52 8.40 -4.99
C LEU A 58 -6.70 6.91 -5.29
N LEU A 59 -5.59 6.15 -5.37
CA LEU A 59 -5.63 4.70 -5.54
C LEU A 59 -6.44 4.00 -4.45
N VAL A 60 -6.21 4.34 -3.18
CA VAL A 60 -6.93 3.75 -2.04
C VAL A 60 -8.38 4.20 -1.99
N ALA A 61 -8.67 5.45 -2.36
CA ALA A 61 -10.02 5.99 -2.41
C ALA A 61 -10.87 5.33 -3.53
N GLU A 62 -10.26 5.08 -4.70
CA GLU A 62 -10.91 4.40 -5.83
C GLU A 62 -11.05 2.89 -5.60
N HIS A 63 -10.12 2.30 -4.84
CA HIS A 63 -10.05 0.87 -4.54
C HIS A 63 -9.92 0.64 -3.03
N PRO A 64 -10.99 0.84 -2.25
CA PRO A 64 -10.95 0.70 -0.79
C PRO A 64 -10.63 -0.73 -0.32
N ASP A 65 -10.69 -1.72 -1.22
CA ASP A 65 -10.34 -3.11 -0.98
C ASP A 65 -8.84 -3.41 -1.09
N VAL A 66 -7.99 -2.38 -1.20
CA VAL A 66 -6.53 -2.56 -1.23
C VAL A 66 -5.80 -1.98 -0.03
N GLY A 67 -6.47 -1.22 0.84
CA GLY A 67 -5.82 -0.68 2.02
C GLY A 67 -6.48 0.56 2.61
N TRP A 68 -5.66 1.35 3.28
CA TRP A 68 -6.05 2.53 4.05
C TRP A 68 -5.14 3.71 3.74
N TYR A 69 -5.62 4.91 4.03
CA TYR A 69 -4.88 6.16 3.86
C TYR A 69 -4.97 7.00 5.14
N CYS A 70 -3.90 7.71 5.44
CA CYS A 70 -3.84 8.73 6.47
C CYS A 70 -3.01 9.93 5.98
N ASP A 71 -3.46 11.13 6.29
CA ASP A 71 -2.65 12.33 6.06
C ASP A 71 -1.40 12.31 6.95
N SER A 72 -0.25 12.62 6.35
CA SER A 72 1.04 12.68 7.07
C SER A 72 1.10 13.73 8.19
N ALA A 73 0.24 14.75 8.16
CA ALA A 73 0.12 15.77 9.20
C ALA A 73 -0.64 15.29 10.45
N ASN A 74 -1.41 14.20 10.37
CA ASN A 74 -2.31 13.75 11.44
C ASN A 74 -1.76 12.53 12.20
N ILE A 75 -0.74 12.75 13.03
CA ILE A 75 -0.05 11.67 13.76
C ILE A 75 -0.99 10.85 14.67
N ASN A 76 -1.94 11.51 15.35
CA ASN A 76 -2.88 10.82 16.24
C ASN A 76 -3.86 9.92 15.46
N GLU A 77 -4.27 10.37 14.27
CA GLU A 77 -5.13 9.60 13.38
C GLU A 77 -4.38 8.38 12.84
N LEU A 78 -3.11 8.54 12.45
CA LEU A 78 -2.27 7.43 12.03
C LEU A 78 -2.13 6.36 13.14
N ALA A 79 -1.91 6.78 14.37
CA ALA A 79 -1.81 5.86 15.51
C ALA A 79 -3.12 5.09 15.73
N GLY A 80 -4.26 5.81 15.75
CA GLY A 80 -5.58 5.19 15.89
C GLY A 80 -5.90 4.22 14.75
N LEU A 81 -5.56 4.58 13.51
CA LEU A 81 -5.76 3.73 12.35
C LEU A 81 -4.93 2.45 12.42
N ILE A 82 -3.68 2.52 12.91
CA ILE A 82 -2.86 1.32 13.15
C ILE A 82 -3.53 0.42 14.20
N ASP A 83 -4.02 0.99 15.30
CA ASP A 83 -4.72 0.22 16.33
C ASP A 83 -5.99 -0.45 15.78
N GLU A 84 -6.77 0.27 14.96
CA GLU A 84 -7.95 -0.26 14.28
C GLU A 84 -7.61 -1.41 13.34
N ILE A 85 -6.54 -1.29 12.55
CA ILE A 85 -6.07 -2.35 11.65
C ILE A 85 -5.63 -3.58 12.46
N CYS A 86 -4.87 -3.38 13.55
CA CYS A 86 -4.40 -4.48 14.39
C CYS A 86 -5.54 -5.21 15.13
N ALA A 87 -6.67 -4.54 15.36
CA ALA A 87 -7.85 -5.14 15.97
C ALA A 87 -8.70 -5.96 14.98
N GLN A 88 -8.46 -5.86 13.67
CA GLN A 88 -9.19 -6.59 12.63
C GLN A 88 -8.63 -8.00 12.43
N ASP A 89 -9.50 -8.96 12.13
CA ASP A 89 -9.06 -10.26 11.61
C ASP A 89 -8.85 -10.17 10.10
N LEU A 90 -7.61 -9.85 9.73
CA LEU A 90 -7.18 -9.70 8.34
C LEU A 90 -7.37 -10.97 7.49
N ASN A 91 -7.56 -12.15 8.10
CA ASN A 91 -7.86 -13.38 7.34
C ASN A 91 -9.30 -13.41 6.83
N THR A 92 -10.22 -12.72 7.52
CA THR A 92 -11.63 -12.58 7.13
C THR A 92 -11.89 -11.28 6.37
N TYR A 93 -10.96 -10.33 6.49
CA TYR A 93 -11.00 -9.05 5.80
C TYR A 93 -10.67 -9.28 4.32
N VAL A 94 -11.70 -9.21 3.47
CA VAL A 94 -11.60 -9.53 2.04
C VAL A 94 -10.97 -8.38 1.27
N LEU A 95 -9.68 -8.14 1.50
CA LEU A 95 -8.88 -7.28 0.64
C LEU A 95 -8.43 -8.11 -0.56
N LYS A 96 -8.41 -7.50 -1.75
CA LYS A 96 -7.93 -8.16 -2.97
C LYS A 96 -6.83 -7.35 -3.69
N PRO A 97 -5.73 -6.99 -3.00
CA PRO A 97 -4.66 -6.18 -3.58
C PRO A 97 -4.13 -6.74 -4.91
N ARG A 98 -3.91 -8.06 -4.98
CA ARG A 98 -3.33 -8.68 -6.18
C ARG A 98 -4.29 -8.69 -7.36
N SER A 99 -5.61 -8.79 -7.12
CA SER A 99 -6.60 -8.72 -8.18
C SER A 99 -6.56 -7.37 -8.89
N LEU A 100 -6.50 -6.27 -8.13
CA LEU A 100 -6.36 -4.93 -8.70
C LEU A 100 -5.13 -4.83 -9.62
N VAL A 101 -3.98 -5.35 -9.16
CA VAL A 101 -2.75 -5.32 -9.95
C VAL A 101 -2.91 -6.05 -11.27
N ILE A 102 -3.49 -7.26 -11.26
CA ILE A 102 -3.70 -8.05 -12.48
C ILE A 102 -4.65 -7.33 -13.45
N GLU A 103 -5.70 -6.69 -12.94
CA GLU A 103 -6.73 -6.08 -13.76
C GLU A 103 -6.34 -4.71 -14.34
N LYS A 104 -5.53 -3.93 -13.61
CA LYS A 104 -5.26 -2.52 -13.94
C LYS A 104 -3.80 -2.20 -14.24
N PHE A 105 -2.87 -2.96 -13.67
CA PHE A 105 -1.44 -2.62 -13.67
C PHE A 105 -0.54 -3.73 -14.24
N ASP A 106 -1.11 -4.84 -14.71
CA ASP A 106 -0.36 -5.88 -15.41
C ASP A 106 0.25 -5.31 -16.69
N TYR A 107 1.46 -5.77 -17.04
CA TYR A 107 2.16 -5.31 -18.24
C TYR A 107 1.31 -5.43 -19.50
N LYS A 108 0.52 -6.51 -19.64
CA LYS A 108 -0.34 -6.71 -20.80
C LYS A 108 -1.47 -5.68 -20.87
N VAL A 109 -1.93 -5.18 -19.73
CA VAL A 109 -2.95 -4.13 -19.67
C VAL A 109 -2.33 -2.78 -20.07
N ALA A 110 -1.10 -2.51 -19.64
CA ALA A 110 -0.44 -1.22 -19.87
C ALA A 110 0.03 -0.98 -21.32
N ILE A 111 0.23 -2.05 -22.12
CA ILE A 111 0.68 -1.95 -23.51
C ILE A 111 -0.45 -2.00 -24.56
N ASN A 112 -1.70 -2.14 -24.11
CA ASN A 112 -2.89 -2.12 -24.97
C ASN A 112 -3.56 -0.75 -24.92
#